data_AF-A7ZBJ2-F1
#
_entry.id   AF-A7ZBJ2-F1
#
_cell.length_a   1.000
_cell.length_b   1.000
_cell.length_c   1.000
_cell.angle_alpha   90.00
_cell.angle_beta   90.00
_cell.angle_gamma   90.00
#
_symmetry.space_group_name_H-M   'P 1'
#
loop_
_entity.id
_entity.type
_entity.pdbx_description
1 polymer ?
#
loop_
_entity_poly.entity_id
_entity_poly.type
_entity_poly.pdbx_seq_one_letter_code
_entity_poly.pdbx_strand_id
1 'polypeptide(L)'
;MKFGFLSDIGEITPSIFAKLDKLSRAKIFIALYNVGVESELKIPLSYAKFLNFKDIFEARINFLLREKFLNFKPVDSFCIPSNIVINAYLKNDFKALKFVAKEPKMAAAKMIKMLYRSEEFEFFIDAAQMFCQFVYDKIRLRHQDKEVVLNGGVISVKKDGKNLLNVMPSFKKVSFNDMRNLNDDIDAAVCALGHECEMVYIVCPRNEEFRRHVEVRHCFARGCIKLVPYTIISKIF
;
A
#
# COMPACT_ATOMS: atom_id res chain seq x y z
N MET A 1 7.93 -5.22 -5.63
CA MET A 1 7.35 -5.10 -7.01
C MET A 1 6.84 -3.68 -7.22
N LYS A 2 7.29 -2.95 -8.25
CA LYS A 2 6.92 -1.54 -8.44
C LYS A 2 5.45 -1.38 -8.86
N PHE A 3 4.74 -0.42 -8.27
CA PHE A 3 3.41 0.02 -8.68
C PHE A 3 3.33 1.55 -8.60
N GLY A 4 3.08 2.23 -9.71
CA GLY A 4 3.10 3.69 -9.76
C GLY A 4 3.45 4.20 -11.15
N PHE A 5 4.23 5.27 -11.21
CA PHE A 5 4.57 5.99 -12.44
C PHE A 5 6.06 6.35 -12.45
N LEU A 6 6.70 6.18 -13.62
CA LEU A 6 8.03 6.70 -13.92
C LEU A 6 7.95 7.55 -15.19
N SER A 7 8.75 8.62 -15.27
CA SER A 7 8.70 9.59 -16.36
C SER A 7 9.05 8.99 -17.72
N ASP A 8 9.99 8.05 -17.74
CA ASP A 8 10.51 7.35 -18.91
C ASP A 8 9.68 6.14 -19.36
N ILE A 9 8.94 5.51 -18.45
CA ILE A 9 8.18 4.27 -18.69
C ILE A 9 6.66 4.52 -18.72
N GLY A 10 6.17 5.51 -17.99
CA GLY A 10 4.76 5.74 -17.72
C GLY A 10 4.23 4.93 -16.53
N GLU A 11 2.96 4.53 -16.60
CA GLU A 11 2.31 3.76 -15.52
C GLU A 11 2.81 2.32 -15.45
N ILE A 12 3.38 1.97 -14.30
CA ILE A 12 3.83 0.62 -13.98
C ILE A 12 2.74 -0.02 -13.13
N THR A 13 2.11 -1.08 -13.65
CA THR A 13 1.10 -1.87 -12.92
C THR A 13 1.61 -3.30 -12.72
N PRO A 14 1.56 -3.86 -11.49
CA PRO A 14 1.77 -5.28 -11.24
C PRO A 14 0.97 -6.18 -12.18
N SER A 15 1.60 -7.23 -12.72
CA SER A 15 0.95 -8.16 -13.67
C SER A 15 -0.34 -8.78 -13.13
N ILE A 16 -0.44 -8.94 -11.81
CA ILE A 16 -1.62 -9.44 -11.11
C ILE A 16 -2.86 -8.56 -11.30
N PHE A 17 -2.67 -7.28 -11.67
CA PHE A 17 -3.72 -6.30 -11.92
C PHE A 17 -3.80 -5.89 -13.40
N ALA A 18 -3.03 -6.51 -14.30
CA ALA A 18 -2.94 -6.10 -15.70
C ALA A 18 -4.29 -6.17 -16.43
N LYS A 19 -5.18 -7.10 -16.04
CA LYS A 19 -6.51 -7.26 -16.63
C LYS A 19 -7.58 -6.34 -16.03
N LEU A 20 -7.24 -5.56 -14.99
CA LEU A 20 -8.18 -4.66 -14.35
C LEU A 20 -8.33 -3.35 -15.16
N ASP A 21 -9.55 -2.82 -15.19
CA ASP A 21 -9.82 -1.50 -15.74
C ASP A 21 -9.06 -0.41 -14.97
N LYS A 22 -8.86 0.76 -15.59
CA LYS A 22 -8.08 1.87 -15.00
C LYS A 22 -8.64 2.32 -13.64
N LEU A 23 -9.96 2.37 -13.48
CA LEU A 23 -10.60 2.81 -12.24
C LEU A 23 -10.32 1.81 -11.11
N SER A 24 -10.42 0.51 -11.38
CA SER A 24 -10.06 -0.54 -10.42
C SER A 24 -8.59 -0.48 -10.03
N ARG A 25 -7.68 -0.27 -10.99
CA ARG A 25 -6.24 -0.10 -10.72
C ARG A 25 -5.96 1.12 -9.85
N ALA A 26 -6.58 2.27 -10.16
CA ALA A 26 -6.48 3.49 -9.37
C ALA A 26 -6.96 3.30 -7.92
N LYS A 27 -8.09 2.60 -7.72
CA LYS A 27 -8.60 2.30 -6.37
C LYS A 27 -7.63 1.45 -5.56
N ILE A 28 -7.05 0.42 -6.17
CA ILE A 28 -6.07 -0.46 -5.51
C ILE A 28 -4.79 0.32 -5.20
N PHE A 29 -4.29 1.11 -6.15
CA PHE A 29 -3.11 1.96 -5.94
C PHE A 29 -3.30 2.90 -4.76
N ILE A 30 -4.42 3.65 -4.70
CA ILE A 30 -4.73 4.56 -3.59
C ILE A 30 -4.81 3.79 -2.26
N ALA A 31 -5.45 2.61 -2.25
CA ALA A 31 -5.58 1.81 -1.04
C ALA A 31 -4.22 1.35 -0.49
N LEU A 32 -3.30 0.91 -1.36
CA LEU A 32 -1.95 0.51 -0.96
C LEU A 32 -1.07 1.71 -0.59
N TYR A 33 -1.13 2.79 -1.36
CA TYR A 33 -0.42 4.04 -1.07
C TYR A 33 -0.77 4.58 0.32
N ASN A 34 -2.07 4.65 0.64
CA ASN A 34 -2.56 5.22 1.90
C ASN A 34 -2.13 4.46 3.16
N VAL A 35 -1.68 3.22 3.02
CA VAL A 35 -1.13 2.43 4.12
C VAL A 35 0.30 2.86 4.45
N GLY A 36 1.08 3.28 3.45
CA GLY A 36 2.48 3.64 3.60
C GLY A 36 2.74 5.10 3.96
N VAL A 37 1.71 5.94 4.12
CA VAL A 37 1.87 7.38 4.33
C VAL A 37 1.11 7.91 5.53
N GLU A 38 1.61 9.03 6.06
CA GLU A 38 1.00 9.80 7.13
C GLU A 38 -0.42 10.28 6.76
N SER A 39 -1.26 10.51 7.77
CA SER A 39 -2.68 10.86 7.59
C SER A 39 -2.90 12.07 6.68
N GLU A 40 -2.04 13.07 6.75
CA GLU A 40 -2.14 14.29 5.94
C GLU A 40 -1.84 14.08 4.45
N LEU A 41 -1.05 13.06 4.12
CA LEU A 41 -0.67 12.70 2.76
C LEU A 41 -1.66 11.72 2.11
N LYS A 42 -2.56 11.10 2.88
CA LYS A 42 -3.55 10.17 2.34
C LYS A 42 -4.40 10.81 1.26
N ILE A 43 -4.70 10.01 0.24
CA ILE A 43 -5.53 10.38 -0.91
C ILE A 43 -6.91 9.74 -0.73
N PRO A 44 -8.00 10.53 -0.72
CA PRO A 44 -9.34 9.96 -0.66
C PRO A 44 -9.63 9.07 -1.88
N LEU A 45 -10.34 7.95 -1.67
CA LEU A 45 -10.64 7.01 -2.76
C LEU A 45 -11.42 7.66 -3.93
N SER A 46 -12.16 8.73 -3.67
CA SER A 46 -12.87 9.50 -4.69
C SER A 46 -11.94 10.09 -5.77
N TYR A 47 -10.64 10.21 -5.51
CA TYR A 47 -9.66 10.63 -6.50
C TYR A 47 -9.37 9.56 -7.55
N ALA A 48 -9.77 8.30 -7.35
CA ALA A 48 -9.64 7.26 -8.37
C ALA A 48 -10.34 7.63 -9.70
N LYS A 49 -11.27 8.59 -9.69
CA LYS A 49 -11.93 9.14 -10.89
C LYS A 49 -10.97 9.80 -11.89
N PHE A 50 -9.78 10.21 -11.45
CA PHE A 50 -8.76 10.80 -12.33
C PHE A 50 -8.05 9.74 -13.17
N LEU A 51 -8.23 8.45 -12.85
CA LEU A 51 -7.77 7.26 -13.57
C LEU A 51 -6.25 7.08 -13.64
N ASN A 52 -5.49 8.12 -14.01
CA ASN A 52 -4.03 8.07 -14.10
C ASN A 52 -3.38 8.49 -12.77
N PHE A 53 -2.27 7.86 -12.39
CA PHE A 53 -1.62 8.12 -11.10
C PHE A 53 -1.11 9.55 -10.96
N LYS A 54 -0.50 10.11 -12.01
CA LYS A 54 -0.04 11.51 -12.02
C LYS A 54 -1.20 12.48 -11.74
N ASP A 55 -2.29 12.35 -12.49
CA ASP A 55 -3.50 13.18 -12.35
C ASP A 55 -4.13 13.07 -10.94
N ILE A 56 -4.11 11.87 -10.35
CA ILE A 56 -4.57 11.63 -8.97
C ILE A 56 -3.77 12.49 -7.97
N PHE A 57 -2.44 12.47 -8.08
CA PHE A 57 -1.56 13.24 -7.20
C PHE A 57 -1.66 14.75 -7.46
N GLU A 58 -1.67 15.18 -8.72
CA GLU A 58 -1.80 16.59 -9.08
C GLU A 58 -3.14 17.17 -8.58
N ALA A 59 -4.24 16.44 -8.76
CA ALA A 59 -5.53 16.85 -8.20
C ALA A 59 -5.48 16.97 -6.67
N ARG A 60 -4.75 16.08 -5.99
CA ARG A 60 -4.60 16.12 -4.53
C ARG A 60 -3.76 17.32 -4.10
N ILE A 61 -2.63 17.57 -4.75
CA ILE A 61 -1.78 18.74 -4.50
C ILE A 61 -2.58 20.03 -4.71
N ASN A 62 -3.27 20.16 -5.84
CA ASN A 62 -4.09 21.32 -6.15
C ASN A 62 -5.18 21.55 -5.11
N PHE A 63 -5.82 20.49 -4.61
CA PHE A 63 -6.77 20.61 -3.51
C PHE A 63 -6.11 21.09 -2.21
N LEU A 64 -4.90 20.61 -1.88
CA LEU A 64 -4.17 21.03 -0.69
C LEU A 64 -3.70 22.49 -0.76
N LEU A 65 -3.46 23.01 -1.97
CA LEU A 65 -3.04 24.39 -2.23
C LEU A 65 -4.20 25.37 -2.38
N ARG A 66 -5.44 24.91 -2.59
CA ARG A 66 -6.60 25.79 -2.73
C ARG A 66 -6.74 26.71 -1.51
N GLU A 67 -7.05 27.97 -1.79
CA GLU A 67 -7.45 28.91 -0.78
C GLU A 67 -8.67 28.36 -0.03
N LYS A 68 -8.50 28.17 1.27
CA LYS A 68 -9.63 27.88 2.15
C LYS A 68 -10.19 29.22 2.59
N PHE A 69 -11.52 29.38 2.56
CA PHE A 69 -12.17 30.56 3.13
C PHE A 69 -11.61 30.80 4.54
N LEU A 70 -10.82 31.86 4.67
CA LEU A 70 -9.94 32.06 5.82
C LEU A 70 -10.78 32.47 7.03
N ASN A 71 -10.65 31.70 8.12
CA ASN A 71 -10.63 32.33 9.44
C ASN A 71 -9.28 33.03 9.53
N PHE A 72 -9.27 34.36 9.41
CA PHE A 72 -8.06 35.17 9.50
C PHE A 72 -7.44 35.04 10.89
N LYS A 73 -6.55 34.07 11.04
CA LYS A 73 -5.59 34.00 12.14
C LYS A 73 -4.23 34.45 11.61
N PRO A 74 -3.46 35.21 12.40
CA PRO A 74 -2.07 35.52 12.06
C PRO A 74 -1.29 34.26 11.72
N VAL A 75 -0.38 34.35 10.76
CA VAL A 75 0.49 33.23 10.41
C VAL A 75 1.48 33.01 11.55
N ASP A 76 1.28 31.94 12.32
CA ASP A 76 2.11 31.63 13.49
C ASP A 76 3.55 31.21 13.12
N SER A 77 3.80 30.73 11.89
CA SER A 77 5.16 30.43 11.41
C SER A 77 5.26 30.34 9.88
N PHE A 78 6.38 30.83 9.32
CA PHE A 78 6.70 30.74 7.90
C PHE A 78 7.66 29.57 7.63
N CYS A 79 7.22 28.58 6.85
CA CYS A 79 8.06 27.43 6.50
C CYS A 79 8.77 27.67 5.16
N ILE A 80 10.02 28.16 5.22
CA ILE A 80 10.85 28.39 4.03
C ILE A 80 10.95 27.15 3.13
N PRO A 81 11.25 25.93 3.63
CA PRO A 81 11.31 24.74 2.79
C PRO A 81 9.99 24.45 2.05
N SER A 82 8.84 24.61 2.72
CA SER A 82 7.54 24.41 2.08
C SER A 82 7.28 25.42 0.97
N ASN A 83 7.60 26.69 1.18
CA ASN A 83 7.39 27.72 0.16
C ASN A 83 8.30 27.55 -1.06
N ILE A 84 9.56 27.15 -0.87
CA ILE A 84 10.45 26.84 -2.00
C ILE A 84 9.84 25.71 -2.85
N VAL A 85 9.40 24.63 -2.20
CA VAL A 85 8.84 23.46 -2.90
C VAL A 85 7.53 23.80 -3.62
N ILE A 86 6.64 24.54 -2.98
CA ILE A 86 5.36 24.96 -3.58
C ILE A 86 5.60 25.90 -4.76
N ASN A 87 6.51 26.88 -4.62
CA ASN A 87 6.84 27.78 -5.71
C ASN A 87 7.46 27.06 -6.90
N ALA A 88 8.29 26.04 -6.67
CA ALA A 88 8.83 25.20 -7.73
C ALA A 88 7.70 24.51 -8.52
N TYR A 89 6.71 23.94 -7.82
CA TYR A 89 5.54 23.33 -8.44
C TYR A 89 4.68 24.33 -9.23
N LEU A 90 4.37 25.49 -8.65
CA LEU A 90 3.54 26.51 -9.29
C LEU A 90 4.18 27.13 -10.53
N LYS A 91 5.52 27.24 -10.55
CA LYS A 91 6.29 27.76 -11.68
C LYS A 91 6.71 26.68 -12.68
N ASN A 92 6.43 25.41 -12.37
CA ASN A 92 6.96 24.26 -13.11
C ASN A 92 8.49 24.32 -13.29
N ASP A 93 9.20 24.75 -12.24
CA ASP A 93 10.67 24.84 -12.19
C ASP A 93 11.20 24.12 -10.95
N PHE A 94 11.57 22.86 -11.15
CA PHE A 94 11.97 21.96 -10.07
C PHE A 94 13.49 21.94 -9.81
N LYS A 95 14.28 22.75 -10.53
CA LYS A 95 15.75 22.81 -10.39
C LYS A 95 16.20 23.14 -8.96
N ALA A 96 15.39 23.90 -8.23
CA ALA A 96 15.67 24.30 -6.85
C ALA A 96 15.47 23.15 -5.85
N LEU A 97 14.69 22.10 -6.17
CA LEU A 97 14.35 21.04 -5.23
C LEU A 97 15.57 20.22 -4.78
N LYS A 98 16.57 20.06 -5.65
CA LYS A 98 17.81 19.32 -5.33
C LYS A 98 18.60 19.91 -4.16
N PHE A 99 18.35 21.18 -3.82
CA PHE A 99 19.03 21.87 -2.72
C PHE A 99 18.19 21.92 -1.43
N VAL A 100 16.95 21.40 -1.45
CA VAL A 100 16.05 21.42 -0.29
C VAL A 100 16.29 20.20 0.59
N ALA A 101 17.33 20.26 1.42
CA ALA A 101 17.65 19.19 2.37
C ALA A 101 16.63 19.10 3.52
N LYS A 102 16.10 20.23 4.00
CA LYS A 102 15.13 20.26 5.10
C LYS A 102 13.78 19.69 4.69
N GLU A 103 13.13 19.01 5.61
CA GLU A 103 11.80 18.45 5.37
C GLU A 103 10.72 19.55 5.45
N PRO A 104 9.86 19.69 4.42
CA PRO A 104 8.76 20.65 4.46
C PRO A 104 7.72 20.27 5.54
N LYS A 105 7.08 21.29 6.13
CA LYS A 105 6.00 21.09 7.11
C LYS A 105 4.63 20.93 6.47
N MET A 106 4.38 21.62 5.35
CA MET A 106 3.07 21.59 4.69
C MET A 106 2.88 20.29 3.89
N ALA A 107 1.71 19.65 4.03
CA ALA A 107 1.36 18.42 3.33
C ALA A 107 1.52 18.52 1.79
N ALA A 108 1.12 19.64 1.18
CA ALA A 108 1.30 19.87 -0.25
C ALA A 108 2.79 19.83 -0.64
N ALA A 109 3.64 20.52 0.13
CA ALA A 109 5.08 20.55 -0.12
C ALA A 109 5.74 19.18 0.13
N LYS A 110 5.35 18.45 1.18
CA LYS A 110 5.81 17.06 1.42
C LYS A 110 5.47 16.17 0.22
N MET A 111 4.23 16.25 -0.26
CA MET A 111 3.78 15.48 -1.42
C MET A 111 4.56 15.85 -2.69
N ILE A 112 4.71 17.14 -3.01
CA ILE A 112 5.50 17.59 -4.17
C ILE A 112 6.95 17.09 -4.08
N LYS A 113 7.63 17.29 -2.94
CA LYS A 113 9.02 16.85 -2.74
C LYS A 113 9.17 15.33 -2.91
N MET A 114 8.18 14.56 -2.44
CA MET A 114 8.15 13.11 -2.59
C MET A 114 8.05 12.67 -4.07
N LEU A 115 7.27 13.41 -4.87
CA LEU A 115 6.91 13.06 -6.24
C LEU A 115 7.87 13.61 -7.31
N TYR A 116 8.60 14.69 -7.01
CA TYR A 116 9.48 15.39 -7.97
C TYR A 116 10.95 15.35 -7.50
N ARG A 117 11.61 14.20 -7.64
CA ARG A 117 13.00 14.00 -7.17
C ARG A 117 14.07 14.44 -8.18
N SER A 118 13.77 14.34 -9.47
CA SER A 118 14.72 14.58 -10.57
C SER A 118 14.15 15.56 -11.59
N GLU A 119 13.46 16.60 -11.11
CA GLU A 119 12.70 17.57 -11.93
C GLU A 119 11.46 16.98 -12.64
N GLU A 120 11.38 15.66 -12.73
CA GLU A 120 10.26 14.92 -13.28
C GLU A 120 9.36 14.31 -12.21
N PHE A 121 8.09 14.08 -12.58
CA PHE A 121 7.14 13.35 -11.75
C PHE A 121 7.48 11.86 -11.76
N GLU A 122 7.91 11.34 -10.62
CA GLU A 122 8.28 9.94 -10.45
C GLU A 122 7.88 9.45 -9.07
N PHE A 123 7.03 8.42 -9.05
CA PHE A 123 6.61 7.81 -7.80
C PHE A 123 6.09 6.39 -8.00
N PHE A 124 6.65 5.46 -7.25
CA PHE A 124 6.14 4.11 -7.15
C PHE A 124 6.28 3.58 -5.73
N ILE A 125 5.36 2.71 -5.35
CA ILE A 125 5.44 1.94 -4.11
C ILE A 125 5.99 0.54 -4.39
N ASP A 126 6.58 -0.09 -3.38
CA ASP A 126 6.68 -1.55 -3.39
C ASP A 126 5.32 -2.15 -3.03
N ALA A 127 4.60 -2.64 -4.04
CA ALA A 127 3.26 -3.17 -3.87
C ALA A 127 3.21 -4.40 -2.96
N ALA A 128 4.27 -5.21 -2.92
CA ALA A 128 4.31 -6.39 -2.04
C ALA A 128 4.44 -5.96 -0.58
N GLN A 129 5.33 -5.00 -0.30
CA GLN A 129 5.47 -4.42 1.03
C GLN A 129 4.19 -3.72 1.47
N MET A 130 3.59 -2.90 0.60
CA MET A 130 2.35 -2.19 0.93
C MET A 130 1.17 -3.13 1.12
N PHE A 131 1.13 -4.25 0.38
CA PHE A 131 0.11 -5.27 0.59
C PHE A 131 0.27 -5.98 1.93
N CYS A 132 1.49 -6.32 2.32
CA CYS A 132 1.78 -6.90 3.64
C CYS A 132 1.29 -5.97 4.77
N GLN A 133 1.66 -4.69 4.70
CA GLN A 133 1.19 -3.70 5.67
C GLN A 133 -0.34 -3.52 5.63
N PHE A 134 -0.94 -3.55 4.44
CA PHE A 134 -2.40 -3.42 4.28
C PHE A 134 -3.16 -4.57 4.97
N VAL A 135 -2.65 -5.80 4.84
CA VAL A 135 -3.23 -6.97 5.52
C VAL A 135 -3.04 -6.86 7.03
N TYR A 136 -1.84 -6.48 7.49
CA TYR A 136 -1.54 -6.28 8.92
C TYR A 136 -2.47 -5.24 9.56
N ASP A 137 -2.58 -4.05 8.98
CA ASP A 137 -3.41 -2.97 9.52
C ASP A 137 -4.88 -3.42 9.64
N LYS A 138 -5.39 -4.14 8.64
CA LYS A 138 -6.76 -4.67 8.68
C LYS A 138 -6.98 -5.72 9.74
N ILE A 139 -6.04 -6.64 9.92
CA ILE A 139 -6.13 -7.67 10.96
C ILE A 139 -6.08 -7.02 12.34
N ARG A 140 -5.13 -6.11 12.56
CA ARG A 140 -4.99 -5.36 13.82
C ARG A 140 -6.26 -4.57 14.17
N LEU A 141 -6.85 -3.88 13.19
CA LEU A 141 -8.05 -3.07 13.42
C LEU A 141 -9.29 -3.91 13.74
N ARG A 142 -9.38 -5.14 13.22
CA ARG A 142 -10.49 -6.08 13.49
C ARG A 142 -10.33 -6.88 14.78
N HIS A 143 -9.13 -6.97 15.31
CA HIS A 143 -8.80 -7.77 16.49
C HIS A 143 -8.18 -6.90 17.58
N GLN A 144 -8.89 -5.84 17.97
CA GLN A 144 -8.43 -4.90 19.01
C GLN A 144 -8.30 -5.56 20.40
N ASP A 145 -8.97 -6.71 20.60
CA ASP A 145 -8.90 -7.54 21.81
C ASP A 145 -7.70 -8.53 21.81
N LYS A 146 -6.86 -8.51 20.78
CA LYS A 146 -5.76 -9.47 20.58
C LYS A 146 -4.45 -8.77 20.32
N GLU A 147 -3.36 -9.47 20.59
CA GLU A 147 -2.02 -9.03 20.21
C GLU A 147 -1.78 -9.42 18.74
N VAL A 148 -1.51 -8.43 17.88
CA VAL A 148 -1.23 -8.65 16.45
C VAL A 148 0.18 -8.16 16.14
N VAL A 149 1.08 -9.09 15.82
CA VAL A 149 2.50 -8.84 15.59
C VAL A 149 2.87 -9.19 14.16
N LEU A 150 3.58 -8.29 13.48
CA LEU A 150 4.18 -8.55 12.17
C LEU A 150 5.68 -8.79 12.35
N ASN A 151 6.16 -10.00 12.03
CA ASN A 151 7.58 -10.34 12.07
C ASN A 151 7.96 -11.18 10.84
N GLY A 152 9.02 -10.76 10.12
CA GLY A 152 9.51 -11.50 8.96
C GLY A 152 8.47 -11.75 7.85
N GLY A 153 7.46 -10.89 7.71
CA GLY A 153 6.36 -11.09 6.75
C GLY A 153 5.24 -12.03 7.23
N VAL A 154 5.31 -12.53 8.45
CA VAL A 154 4.25 -13.31 9.11
C VAL A 154 3.51 -12.42 10.11
N ILE A 155 2.19 -12.40 10.02
CA ILE A 155 1.30 -11.72 10.95
C ILE A 155 0.75 -12.77 11.92
N SER A 156 1.19 -12.73 13.17
CA SER A 156 0.70 -13.62 14.22
C SER A 156 -0.39 -12.93 15.02
N VAL A 157 -1.50 -13.64 15.25
CA VAL A 157 -2.60 -13.18 16.10
C VAL A 157 -2.62 -14.01 17.37
N LYS A 158 -2.32 -13.37 18.50
CA LYS A 158 -2.17 -14.03 19.79
C LYS A 158 -3.23 -13.56 20.79
N LYS A 159 -3.60 -14.45 21.70
CA LYS A 159 -4.46 -14.16 22.85
C LYS A 159 -3.96 -14.94 24.06
N ASP A 160 -3.80 -14.25 25.19
CA ASP A 160 -3.34 -14.85 26.45
C ASP A 160 -2.03 -15.66 26.29
N GLY A 161 -1.08 -15.12 25.52
CA GLY A 161 0.21 -15.74 25.22
C GLY A 161 0.18 -16.87 24.18
N LYS A 162 -1.00 -17.34 23.76
CA LYS A 162 -1.15 -18.40 22.75
C LYS A 162 -1.30 -17.84 21.35
N ASN A 163 -0.60 -18.44 20.39
CA ASN A 163 -0.77 -18.10 18.97
C ASN A 163 -2.03 -18.77 18.42
N LEU A 164 -3.00 -17.96 17.97
CA LEU A 164 -4.27 -18.49 17.46
C LEU A 164 -4.17 -18.86 15.98
N LEU A 165 -3.49 -18.02 15.19
CA LEU A 165 -3.28 -18.21 13.77
C LEU A 165 -2.12 -17.36 13.27
N ASN A 166 -1.53 -17.80 12.16
CA ASN A 166 -0.58 -17.00 11.38
C ASN A 166 -1.20 -16.62 10.04
N VAL A 167 -0.94 -15.40 9.58
CA VAL A 167 -1.28 -14.92 8.25
C VAL A 167 0.00 -14.54 7.51
N MET A 168 0.17 -15.05 6.30
CA MET A 168 1.31 -14.82 5.43
C MET A 168 0.84 -14.10 4.16
N PRO A 169 0.95 -12.77 4.10
CA PRO A 169 0.61 -12.02 2.89
C PRO A 169 1.59 -12.39 1.75
N SER A 170 1.06 -12.88 0.64
CA SER A 170 1.83 -13.15 -0.58
C SER A 170 1.29 -12.34 -1.75
N PHE A 171 2.10 -11.42 -2.26
CA PHE A 171 1.70 -10.57 -3.39
C PHE A 171 1.94 -11.27 -4.74
N LYS A 172 1.30 -12.43 -4.91
CA LYS A 172 1.42 -13.28 -6.11
C LYS A 172 0.04 -13.53 -6.72
N LYS A 173 0.00 -13.69 -8.05
CA LYS A 173 -1.20 -14.17 -8.74
C LYS A 173 -1.33 -15.66 -8.47
N VAL A 174 -2.45 -16.06 -7.89
CA VAL A 174 -2.84 -17.47 -7.79
C VAL A 174 -3.51 -17.88 -9.10
N SER A 175 -2.99 -18.93 -9.73
CA SER A 175 -3.59 -19.62 -10.88
C SER A 175 -3.63 -21.10 -10.60
N PHE A 176 -4.82 -21.72 -10.68
CA PHE A 176 -4.94 -23.15 -10.40
C PHE A 176 -4.32 -24.05 -11.48
N ASN A 177 -4.02 -23.48 -12.65
CA ASN A 177 -3.30 -24.18 -13.71
C ASN A 177 -1.78 -24.20 -13.48
N ASP A 178 -1.26 -23.26 -12.70
CA ASP A 178 0.16 -23.19 -12.34
C ASP A 178 0.36 -22.58 -10.95
N MET A 179 0.55 -23.47 -9.97
CA MET A 179 0.75 -23.12 -8.56
C MET A 179 2.23 -23.02 -8.17
N ARG A 180 3.17 -23.23 -9.10
CA ARG A 180 4.60 -23.33 -8.78
C ARG A 180 5.17 -22.07 -8.14
N ASN A 181 4.62 -20.90 -8.50
CA ASN A 181 5.03 -19.62 -7.92
C ASN A 181 4.70 -19.50 -6.41
N LEU A 182 3.83 -20.35 -5.88
CA LEU A 182 3.44 -20.38 -4.46
C LEU A 182 4.18 -21.45 -3.65
N ASN A 183 5.01 -22.31 -4.27
CA ASN A 183 5.70 -23.39 -3.57
C ASN A 183 6.49 -22.86 -2.36
N ASP A 184 7.30 -21.82 -2.55
CA ASP A 184 8.07 -21.22 -1.46
C ASP A 184 7.18 -20.70 -0.32
N ASP A 185 6.00 -20.15 -0.65
CA ASP A 185 5.06 -19.64 0.36
C ASP A 185 4.39 -20.79 1.11
N ILE A 186 4.09 -21.89 0.41
CA ILE A 186 3.53 -23.12 0.98
C ILE A 186 4.56 -23.78 1.89
N ASP A 187 5.81 -23.91 1.45
CA ASP A 187 6.91 -24.48 2.25
C ASP A 187 7.17 -23.63 3.50
N ALA A 188 7.19 -22.31 3.36
CA ALA A 188 7.31 -21.41 4.50
C ALA A 188 6.11 -21.52 5.45
N ALA A 189 4.88 -21.70 4.93
CA ALA A 189 3.69 -21.94 5.75
C ALA A 189 3.76 -23.28 6.49
N VAL A 190 4.29 -24.33 5.86
CA VAL A 190 4.52 -25.64 6.49
C VAL A 190 5.53 -25.50 7.64
N CYS A 191 6.61 -24.74 7.44
CA CYS A 191 7.58 -24.45 8.51
C CYS A 191 6.96 -23.61 9.64
N ALA A 192 6.02 -22.72 9.33
CA ALA A 192 5.31 -21.90 10.31
C ALA A 192 4.24 -22.69 11.09
N LEU A 193 3.83 -23.87 10.62
CA LEU A 193 3.04 -24.82 11.40
C LEU A 193 3.94 -25.47 12.45
N GLY A 194 3.82 -24.99 13.70
CA GLY A 194 4.51 -25.54 14.86
C GLY A 194 3.54 -26.22 15.83
N HIS A 195 4.04 -26.63 17.00
CA HIS A 195 3.21 -27.17 18.08
C HIS A 195 2.17 -26.15 18.61
N GLU A 196 2.42 -24.86 18.46
CA GLU A 196 1.57 -23.78 19.00
C GLU A 196 0.65 -23.12 17.97
N CYS A 197 0.72 -23.50 16.68
CA CYS A 197 -0.09 -22.88 15.64
C CYS A 197 -0.57 -23.94 14.65
N GLU A 198 -1.86 -24.25 14.73
CA GLU A 198 -2.50 -25.26 13.88
C GLU A 198 -3.04 -24.69 12.56
N MET A 199 -2.98 -23.36 12.37
CA MET A 199 -3.63 -22.70 11.24
C MET A 199 -2.79 -21.58 10.64
N VAL A 200 -2.46 -21.73 9.35
CA VAL A 200 -1.75 -20.73 8.56
C VAL A 200 -2.61 -20.32 7.37
N TYR A 201 -2.83 -19.02 7.22
CA TYR A 201 -3.49 -18.42 6.07
C TYR A 201 -2.46 -17.77 5.16
N ILE A 202 -2.29 -18.29 3.95
CA ILE A 202 -1.57 -17.59 2.89
C ILE A 202 -2.57 -16.69 2.18
N VAL A 203 -2.35 -15.38 2.27
CA VAL A 203 -3.31 -14.38 1.81
C VAL A 203 -2.78 -13.73 0.55
N CYS A 204 -3.47 -13.90 -0.58
CA CYS A 204 -3.05 -13.36 -1.87
C CYS A 204 -4.06 -12.37 -2.43
N PRO A 205 -3.65 -11.37 -3.23
CA PRO A 205 -4.58 -10.48 -3.92
C PRO A 205 -5.61 -11.28 -4.73
N ARG A 206 -6.89 -10.96 -4.51
CA ARG A 206 -8.00 -11.55 -5.27
C ARG A 206 -7.83 -11.25 -6.76
N ASN A 207 -8.00 -12.26 -7.61
CA ASN A 207 -7.93 -12.14 -9.07
C ASN A 207 -9.06 -12.91 -9.75
N GLU A 208 -9.10 -12.93 -11.09
CA GLU A 208 -10.18 -13.57 -11.83
C GLU A 208 -10.34 -15.07 -11.57
N GLU A 209 -9.24 -15.80 -11.36
CA GLU A 209 -9.19 -17.24 -11.11
C GLU A 209 -9.31 -17.55 -9.61
N PHE A 210 -8.85 -16.65 -8.74
CA PHE A 210 -8.81 -16.86 -7.30
C PHE A 210 -9.86 -16.02 -6.56
N ARG A 211 -11.06 -16.59 -6.38
CA ARG A 211 -12.23 -15.92 -5.78
C ARG A 211 -12.75 -16.54 -4.50
N ARG A 212 -12.29 -17.75 -4.17
CA ARG A 212 -12.68 -18.50 -2.96
C ARG A 212 -11.43 -19.04 -2.28
N HIS A 213 -11.53 -19.26 -0.97
CA HIS A 213 -10.43 -19.89 -0.25
C HIS A 213 -10.25 -21.34 -0.71
N VAL A 214 -9.03 -21.83 -0.66
CA VAL A 214 -8.67 -23.20 -1.02
C VAL A 214 -7.77 -23.75 0.07
N GLU A 215 -8.08 -24.96 0.53
CA GLU A 215 -7.23 -25.69 1.46
C GLU A 215 -6.07 -26.33 0.71
N VAL A 216 -4.86 -26.15 1.22
CA VAL A 216 -3.64 -26.73 0.64
C VAL A 216 -3.33 -28.02 1.38
N ARG A 217 -3.32 -29.13 0.64
CA ARG A 217 -2.87 -30.43 1.17
C ARG A 217 -1.37 -30.55 0.97
N HIS A 218 -0.63 -30.74 2.05
CA HIS A 218 0.81 -30.92 2.03
C HIS A 218 1.22 -32.05 2.97
N CYS A 219 2.07 -32.97 2.51
CA CYS A 219 2.42 -34.20 3.26
C CYS A 219 3.09 -33.93 4.61
N PHE A 220 3.76 -32.78 4.76
CA PHE A 220 4.44 -32.39 5.99
C PHE A 220 3.65 -31.40 6.86
N ALA A 221 2.44 -30.99 6.46
CA ALA A 221 1.63 -30.07 7.23
C ALA A 221 1.04 -30.79 8.47
N ARG A 222 1.38 -30.29 9.67
CA ARG A 222 0.83 -30.76 10.95
C ARG A 222 -0.43 -30.01 11.37
N GLY A 223 -1.03 -29.26 10.46
CA GLY A 223 -2.18 -28.40 10.68
C GLY A 223 -2.79 -27.95 9.35
N CYS A 224 -3.64 -26.93 9.39
CA CYS A 224 -4.39 -26.46 8.23
C CYS A 224 -3.70 -25.28 7.56
N ILE A 225 -3.42 -25.40 6.26
CA ILE A 225 -2.98 -24.30 5.41
C ILE A 225 -4.12 -23.91 4.48
N LYS A 226 -4.48 -22.63 4.47
CA LYS A 226 -5.51 -22.10 3.57
C LYS A 226 -4.96 -20.96 2.73
N LEU A 227 -5.10 -21.08 1.42
CA LEU A 227 -4.98 -19.96 0.50
C LEU A 227 -6.27 -19.15 0.56
N VAL A 228 -6.16 -17.85 0.83
CA VAL A 228 -7.31 -16.95 0.98
C VAL A 228 -7.20 -15.76 0.02
N PRO A 229 -8.22 -15.52 -0.84
CA PRO A 229 -8.25 -14.33 -1.68
C PRO A 229 -8.54 -13.09 -0.84
N TYR A 230 -7.72 -12.06 -1.01
CA TYR A 230 -7.84 -10.80 -0.28
C TYR A 230 -8.18 -9.66 -1.23
N THR A 231 -9.31 -9.01 -0.96
CA THR A 231 -9.72 -7.84 -1.73
C THR A 231 -9.05 -6.59 -1.17
N ILE A 232 -8.27 -5.91 -2.01
CA ILE A 232 -7.65 -4.62 -1.68
C ILE A 232 -8.67 -3.51 -1.91
N ILE A 233 -9.30 -3.06 -0.82
CA ILE A 233 -10.26 -1.96 -0.80
C ILE A 233 -9.94 -1.00 0.34
N SER A 234 -10.15 0.30 0.12
CA SER A 234 -9.86 1.35 1.10
C SER A 234 -10.79 1.34 2.33
N LYS A 235 -11.88 0.57 2.32
CA LYS A 235 -12.73 0.40 3.50
C LYS A 235 -12.03 -0.50 4.50
N ILE A 236 -11.62 0.11 5.60
CA ILE A 236 -11.39 -0.57 6.87
C ILE A 236 -12.73 -0.44 7.60
N PHE A 237 -13.33 -1.58 7.95
CA PHE A 237 -14.56 -1.63 8.73
C PHE A 237 -14.22 -1.49 10.21
#